data_AF-A0A0F9ECP3-F1
#
_entry.id   AF-A0A0F9ECP3-F1
#
_cell.length_a   1.000
_cell.length_b   1.000
_cell.length_c   1.000
_cell.angle_alpha   90.00
_cell.angle_beta   90.00
_cell.angle_gamma   90.00
#
_symmetry.space_group_name_H-M   'P 1'
#
loop_
_entity.id
_entity.type
_entity.pdbx_description
1 polymer ?
#
loop_
_entity_poly.entity_id
_entity_poly.type
_entity_poly.pdbx_seq_one_letter_code
_entity_poly.pdbx_strand_id
1 'polypeptide(L)'
;ILDFLVLRAEERLRRRQEKETARKTATKKLRLPGKLTDCTSKTREGTELFIVEGDSAGGSGKGARNRVNQALLPLKGKILNVLGAASGKLNTNAEINDLCEALGVGMGSKFVLDDLRYDKIIIMTDADVDGAHIAALLMTFFYTQMRPMIDAGHLYLACPPLYRLTQGAKRIYVSDDAEKDMWLEKGLGGKGKIDLQRFKGLGEMDAKDLKETTMDPTTRKLIRVTVQEDTPGQTGDLVERLMGKKPELRYQYIQENAQFVEELDV
;
A
#
# COMPACT_ATOMS: atom_id res chain seq x y z
N ILE A 1 7.54 -12.37 39.12
CA ILE A 1 6.33 -11.81 39.78
C ILE A 1 6.37 -10.28 39.79
N LEU A 2 7.50 -9.65 40.18
CA LEU A 2 7.64 -8.19 40.18
C LEU A 2 7.47 -7.57 38.78
N ASP A 3 8.12 -8.11 37.76
CA ASP A 3 8.04 -7.58 36.38
C ASP A 3 6.61 -7.63 35.81
N PHE A 4 5.85 -8.67 36.14
CA PHE A 4 4.45 -8.79 35.76
C PHE A 4 3.57 -7.72 36.44
N LEU A 5 3.88 -7.39 37.70
CA LEU A 5 3.18 -6.34 38.45
C LEU A 5 3.54 -4.94 37.93
N VAL A 6 4.80 -4.72 37.55
CA VAL A 6 5.27 -3.46 36.94
C VAL A 6 4.62 -3.25 35.58
N LEU A 7 4.64 -4.26 34.70
CA LEU A 7 3.96 -4.22 33.39
C LEU A 7 2.47 -3.89 33.52
N ARG A 8 1.78 -4.50 34.48
CA ARG A 8 0.34 -4.28 34.71
C ARG A 8 0.05 -2.90 35.31
N ALA A 9 0.97 -2.34 36.09
CA ALA A 9 0.88 -0.98 36.63
C ALA A 9 1.08 0.06 35.53
N GLU A 10 2.08 -0.12 34.67
CA GLU A 10 2.33 0.72 33.50
C GLU A 10 1.16 0.69 32.53
N GLU A 11 0.59 -0.49 32.26
CA GLU A 11 -0.59 -0.63 31.40
C GLU A 11 -1.81 0.13 31.95
N ARG A 12 -2.02 0.09 33.27
CA ARG A 12 -3.09 0.86 33.94
C ARG A 12 -2.86 2.37 33.86
N LEU A 13 -1.61 2.81 34.04
CA LEU A 13 -1.22 4.22 33.90
C LEU A 13 -1.45 4.71 32.47
N ARG A 14 -1.06 3.91 31.47
CA ARG A 14 -1.29 4.20 30.06
C ARG A 14 -2.78 4.32 29.75
N ARG A 15 -3.60 3.36 30.22
CA ARG A 15 -5.06 3.40 30.05
C ARG A 15 -5.72 4.62 30.73
N ARG A 16 -5.19 5.08 31.87
CA ARG A 16 -5.68 6.32 32.54
C ARG A 16 -5.32 7.56 31.74
N GLN A 17 -4.06 7.69 31.31
CA GLN A 17 -3.61 8.82 30.50
C GLN A 17 -4.36 8.88 29.15
N GLU A 18 -4.60 7.72 28.51
CA GLU A 18 -5.39 7.61 27.28
C GLU A 18 -6.85 8.07 27.47
N LYS A 19 -7.48 7.74 28.61
CA LYS A 19 -8.84 8.20 28.94
C LYS A 19 -8.90 9.72 29.22
N GLU A 20 -7.89 10.27 29.90
CA GLU A 20 -7.81 11.71 30.16
C GLU A 20 -7.53 12.51 28.88
N THR A 21 -6.67 12.01 27.99
CA THR A 21 -6.44 12.63 26.68
C THR A 21 -7.69 12.53 25.81
N ALA A 22 -8.36 11.37 25.73
CA ALA A 22 -9.59 11.21 24.96
C ALA A 22 -10.70 12.21 25.36
N ARG A 23 -10.85 12.51 26.66
CA ARG A 23 -11.79 13.55 27.14
C ARG A 23 -11.40 14.97 26.71
N LYS A 24 -10.11 15.27 26.55
CA LYS A 24 -9.63 16.58 26.04
C LYS A 24 -9.80 16.73 24.52
N THR A 25 -9.95 15.62 23.78
CA THR A 25 -10.02 15.63 22.30
C THR A 25 -11.45 15.62 21.74
N ALA A 26 -12.49 15.49 22.58
CA ALA A 26 -13.88 15.28 22.16
C ALA A 26 -14.47 16.37 21.23
N THR A 27 -13.85 17.54 21.12
CA THR A 27 -14.23 18.66 20.24
C THR A 27 -13.35 18.83 19.00
N LYS A 28 -12.35 17.98 18.78
CA LYS A 28 -11.42 18.15 17.65
C LYS A 28 -12.03 17.55 16.38
N LYS A 29 -12.39 18.42 15.41
CA LYS A 29 -12.59 18.00 14.01
C LYS A 29 -11.45 17.06 13.62
N LEU A 30 -11.77 15.95 12.97
CA LEU A 30 -10.77 15.01 12.42
C LEU A 30 -9.79 15.83 11.58
N ARG A 31 -8.55 15.97 12.05
CA ARG A 31 -7.52 16.71 11.33
C ARG A 31 -6.98 15.74 10.29
N LEU A 32 -7.20 16.07 9.03
CA LEU A 32 -6.64 15.28 7.93
C LEU A 32 -5.17 15.64 7.73
N PRO A 33 -4.33 14.68 7.32
CA PRO A 33 -2.95 14.96 6.97
C PRO A 33 -2.86 16.01 5.86
N GLY A 34 -1.91 16.94 5.96
CA GLY A 34 -1.74 17.99 4.95
C GLY A 34 -1.39 17.45 3.55
N LYS A 35 -0.82 16.25 3.49
CA LYS A 35 -0.47 15.56 2.24
C LYS A 35 -1.63 14.78 1.60
N LEU A 36 -2.69 14.50 2.37
CA LEU A 36 -3.86 13.78 1.87
C LEU A 36 -4.64 14.66 0.89
N THR A 37 -4.86 14.13 -0.31
CA THR A 37 -5.79 14.68 -1.29
C THR A 37 -7.09 13.88 -1.23
N ASP A 38 -8.07 14.35 -0.46
CA ASP A 38 -9.30 13.63 -0.18
C ASP A 38 -10.30 13.63 -1.36
N CYS A 39 -11.26 12.70 -1.31
CA CYS A 39 -12.42 12.62 -2.19
C CYS A 39 -13.60 13.45 -1.64
N THR A 40 -14.58 13.77 -2.48
CA THR A 40 -15.74 14.57 -2.05
C THR A 40 -16.89 13.73 -1.48
N SER A 41 -16.88 12.42 -1.70
CA SER A 41 -17.88 11.51 -1.14
C SER A 41 -17.86 11.56 0.39
N LYS A 42 -19.05 11.49 0.99
CA LYS A 42 -19.22 11.40 2.45
C LYS A 42 -19.50 9.99 2.93
N THR A 43 -19.84 9.08 2.02
CA THR A 43 -20.09 7.66 2.31
C THR A 43 -18.82 6.87 2.05
N ARG A 44 -18.55 5.89 2.91
CA ARG A 44 -17.43 4.95 2.74
C ARG A 44 -17.59 4.10 1.48
N GLU A 45 -18.81 3.64 1.21
CA GLU A 45 -19.10 2.71 0.12
C GLU A 45 -18.61 3.23 -1.23
N GLY A 46 -17.85 2.39 -1.95
CA GLY A 46 -17.29 2.72 -3.26
C GLY A 46 -16.18 3.77 -3.26
N THR A 47 -15.71 4.20 -2.08
CA THR A 47 -14.55 5.11 -1.97
C THR A 47 -13.25 4.35 -1.85
N GLU A 48 -12.20 4.96 -2.39
CA GLU A 48 -10.91 4.32 -2.58
C GLU A 48 -9.81 5.27 -2.11
N LEU A 49 -8.86 4.76 -1.35
CA LEU A 49 -7.63 5.47 -0.99
C LEU A 49 -6.46 4.84 -1.73
N PHE A 50 -5.80 5.62 -2.57
CA PHE A 50 -4.53 5.25 -3.19
C PHE A 50 -3.37 5.74 -2.33
N ILE A 51 -2.57 4.81 -1.83
CA ILE A 51 -1.31 5.08 -1.14
C ILE A 51 -0.21 5.02 -2.18
N VAL A 52 0.49 6.13 -2.39
CA VAL A 52 1.40 6.30 -3.52
C VAL A 52 2.81 6.55 -3.07
N GLU A 53 3.76 5.96 -3.79
CA GLU A 53 5.18 6.19 -3.60
C GLU A 53 5.61 7.57 -4.14
N GLY A 54 5.98 8.48 -3.24
CA GLY A 54 6.56 9.77 -3.59
C GLY A 54 5.59 10.84 -4.07
N ASP A 55 6.09 12.09 -4.12
CA ASP A 55 5.32 13.25 -4.55
C ASP A 55 5.08 13.26 -6.08
N SER A 56 5.96 12.62 -6.86
CA SER A 56 5.87 12.60 -8.33
C SER A 56 4.60 11.88 -8.79
N ALA A 57 4.46 10.61 -8.41
CA ALA A 57 3.27 9.83 -8.69
C ALA A 57 2.04 10.40 -7.95
N GLY A 58 2.21 11.03 -6.78
CA GLY A 58 1.15 11.80 -6.11
C GLY A 58 0.60 12.96 -6.95
N GLY A 59 1.46 13.67 -7.68
CA GLY A 59 1.11 14.75 -8.59
C GLY A 59 0.29 14.27 -9.79
N SER A 60 0.81 13.27 -10.53
CA SER A 60 0.09 12.63 -11.65
C SER A 60 -1.22 12.00 -11.20
N GLY A 61 -1.21 11.30 -10.06
CA GLY A 61 -2.38 10.69 -9.43
C GLY A 61 -3.48 11.71 -9.13
N LYS A 62 -3.12 12.89 -8.61
CA LYS A 62 -4.09 13.94 -8.32
C LYS A 62 -4.85 14.43 -9.57
N GLY A 63 -4.19 14.42 -10.73
CA GLY A 63 -4.79 14.73 -12.03
C GLY A 63 -5.63 13.58 -12.60
N ALA A 64 -5.20 12.34 -12.36
CA ALA A 64 -5.82 11.12 -12.90
C ALA A 64 -7.11 10.72 -12.16
N ARG A 65 -7.16 10.92 -10.84
CA ARG A 65 -8.22 10.40 -9.97
C ARG A 65 -9.61 10.93 -10.31
N ASN A 66 -10.62 10.12 -10.03
CA ASN A 66 -11.98 10.61 -9.87
C ASN A 66 -12.13 11.30 -8.50
N ARG A 67 -12.30 12.63 -8.52
CA ARG A 67 -12.42 13.44 -7.30
C ARG A 67 -13.60 13.05 -6.40
N VAL A 68 -14.62 12.40 -6.97
CA VAL A 68 -15.82 12.02 -6.24
C VAL A 68 -15.52 10.93 -5.21
N ASN A 69 -14.84 9.86 -5.62
CA ASN A 69 -14.69 8.65 -4.81
C ASN A 69 -13.23 8.19 -4.61
N GLN A 70 -12.24 8.81 -5.23
CA GLN A 70 -10.84 8.41 -5.09
C GLN A 70 -10.03 9.46 -4.35
N ALA A 71 -9.45 9.08 -3.22
CA ALA A 71 -8.51 9.84 -2.43
C ALA A 71 -7.07 9.37 -2.68
N LEU A 72 -6.10 10.23 -2.35
CA LEU A 72 -4.69 10.03 -2.64
C LEU A 72 -3.83 10.44 -1.46
N LEU A 73 -2.97 9.53 -1.00
CA LEU A 73 -2.01 9.76 0.08
C LEU A 73 -0.59 9.44 -0.42
N PRO A 74 0.19 10.46 -0.82
CA PRO A 74 1.59 10.26 -1.13
C PRO A 74 2.39 10.01 0.15
N LEU A 75 3.28 9.03 0.12
CA LEU A 75 4.22 8.72 1.19
C LEU A 75 5.63 9.12 0.79
N LYS A 76 6.40 9.65 1.75
CA LYS A 76 7.77 10.11 1.51
C LYS A 76 8.78 9.15 2.12
N GLY A 77 9.66 8.64 1.27
CA GLY A 77 10.72 7.72 1.68
C GLY A 77 10.18 6.35 2.12
N LYS A 78 11.09 5.53 2.66
CA LYS A 78 10.76 4.18 3.12
C LYS A 78 9.99 4.23 4.44
N ILE A 79 8.91 3.47 4.52
CA ILE A 79 8.11 3.36 5.75
C ILE A 79 8.94 2.66 6.83
N LEU A 80 8.72 3.06 8.08
CA LEU A 80 9.31 2.39 9.22
C LEU A 80 8.83 0.94 9.29
N ASN A 81 9.76 -0.02 9.29
CA ASN A 81 9.44 -1.42 9.58
C ASN A 81 8.91 -1.52 11.01
N VAL A 82 7.61 -1.80 11.13
CA VAL A 82 6.90 -1.77 12.40
C VAL A 82 7.21 -2.97 13.31
N LEU A 83 7.63 -4.10 12.73
CA LEU A 83 7.94 -5.31 13.49
C LEU A 83 9.30 -5.22 14.18
N GLY A 84 10.27 -4.58 13.53
CA GLY A 84 11.59 -4.30 14.10
C GLY A 84 11.62 -3.11 15.07
N ALA A 85 10.63 -2.22 15.02
CA ALA A 85 10.62 -0.97 15.77
C ALA A 85 10.07 -1.12 17.20
N ALA A 86 10.63 -0.36 18.15
CA ALA A 86 10.05 -0.23 19.49
C ALA A 86 8.70 0.50 19.40
N SER A 87 7.71 0.12 20.21
CA SER A 87 6.34 0.68 20.15
C SER A 87 6.29 2.21 20.28
N GLY A 88 7.24 2.82 21.00
CA GLY A 88 7.36 4.28 21.09
C GLY A 88 7.70 4.95 19.76
N LYS A 89 8.51 4.31 18.91
CA LYS A 89 8.91 4.84 17.59
C LYS A 89 7.75 4.88 16.60
N LEU A 90 6.81 3.95 16.72
CA LEU A 90 5.61 3.88 15.87
C LEU A 90 4.76 5.15 16.02
N ASN A 91 4.45 5.52 17.26
CA ASN A 91 3.61 6.68 17.56
C ASN A 91 4.28 8.02 17.21
N THR A 92 5.61 8.05 17.10
CA THR A 92 6.36 9.26 16.71
C THR A 92 6.56 9.38 15.21
N ASN A 93 6.27 8.33 14.43
CA ASN A 93 6.51 8.34 13.00
C ASN A 93 5.39 9.12 12.28
N ALA A 94 5.77 10.19 11.58
CA ALA A 94 4.82 11.04 10.87
C ALA A 94 4.06 10.31 9.77
N GLU A 95 4.72 9.44 8.99
CA GLU A 95 4.08 8.70 7.90
C GLU A 95 3.01 7.72 8.40
N ILE A 96 3.29 7.01 9.51
CA ILE A 96 2.33 6.10 10.15
C ILE A 96 1.15 6.88 10.74
N ASN A 97 1.43 8.00 11.42
CA ASN A 97 0.38 8.85 11.99
C ASN A 97 -0.51 9.42 10.88
N ASP A 98 0.07 9.93 9.80
CA ASP A 98 -0.68 10.42 8.65
C ASP A 98 -1.53 9.33 8.02
N LEU A 99 -1.02 8.10 7.92
CA LEU A 99 -1.78 6.97 7.40
C LEU A 99 -2.98 6.63 8.30
N CYS A 100 -2.79 6.58 9.62
CA CYS A 100 -3.88 6.34 10.57
C CYS A 100 -4.93 7.47 10.55
N GLU A 101 -4.50 8.72 10.51
CA GLU A 101 -5.38 9.89 10.41
C GLU A 101 -6.16 9.90 9.08
N ALA A 102 -5.51 9.54 7.96
CA ALA A 102 -6.16 9.41 6.67
C ALA A 102 -7.22 8.30 6.69
N LEU A 103 -6.91 7.13 7.25
CA LEU A 103 -7.82 5.99 7.34
C LEU A 103 -8.93 6.19 8.38
N GLY A 104 -8.74 7.08 9.36
CA GLY A 104 -9.68 7.36 10.45
C GLY A 104 -9.65 6.34 11.59
N VAL A 105 -8.63 5.48 11.66
CA VAL A 105 -8.57 4.33 12.56
C VAL A 105 -7.39 4.40 13.53
N GLY A 106 -7.54 3.74 14.68
CA GLY A 106 -6.42 3.48 15.59
C GLY A 106 -5.54 2.31 15.13
N MET A 107 -4.38 2.14 15.77
CA MET A 107 -3.48 1.00 15.53
C MET A 107 -3.69 -0.14 16.54
N GLY A 108 -3.47 -1.38 16.09
CA GLY A 108 -3.42 -2.57 16.94
C GLY A 108 -4.69 -2.78 17.73
N SER A 109 -4.61 -2.82 19.06
CA SER A 109 -5.77 -3.03 19.92
C SER A 109 -6.81 -1.89 19.90
N LYS A 110 -6.47 -0.73 19.31
CA LYS A 110 -7.40 0.39 19.13
C LYS A 110 -8.02 0.43 17.73
N PHE A 111 -7.67 -0.51 16.85
CA PHE A 111 -8.23 -0.57 15.51
C PHE A 111 -9.70 -1.01 15.57
N VAL A 112 -10.57 -0.25 14.92
CA VAL A 112 -12.00 -0.54 14.77
C VAL A 112 -12.32 -0.47 13.29
N LEU A 113 -12.87 -1.56 12.73
CA LEU A 113 -13.13 -1.66 11.29
C LEU A 113 -14.20 -0.67 10.81
N ASP A 114 -15.18 -0.36 11.65
CA ASP A 114 -16.30 0.53 11.30
C ASP A 114 -15.86 1.99 11.15
N ASP A 115 -14.78 2.38 11.85
CA ASP A 115 -14.20 3.73 11.76
C ASP A 115 -13.42 3.94 10.45
N LEU A 116 -13.20 2.87 9.67
CA LEU A 116 -12.46 2.96 8.42
C LEU A 116 -13.19 3.84 7.40
N ARG A 117 -12.49 4.87 6.93
CA ARG A 117 -13.07 5.92 6.07
C ARG A 117 -13.27 5.51 4.62
N TYR A 118 -12.46 4.59 4.12
CA TYR A 118 -12.47 4.17 2.71
C TYR A 118 -12.83 2.69 2.59
N ASP A 119 -13.54 2.35 1.52
CA ASP A 119 -13.92 0.97 1.24
C ASP A 119 -12.75 0.17 0.64
N LYS A 120 -11.92 0.78 -0.20
CA LYS A 120 -10.71 0.15 -0.74
C LYS A 120 -9.47 0.93 -0.40
N ILE A 121 -8.43 0.24 0.04
CA ILE A 121 -7.11 0.77 0.30
C ILE A 121 -6.18 0.11 -0.71
N ILE A 122 -5.65 0.91 -1.63
CA ILE A 122 -4.89 0.46 -2.78
C ILE A 122 -3.46 0.95 -2.61
N ILE A 123 -2.52 0.02 -2.48
CA ILE A 123 -1.08 0.31 -2.50
C ILE A 123 -0.65 0.42 -3.95
N MET A 124 -0.14 1.59 -4.34
CA MET A 124 0.30 1.90 -5.69
C MET A 124 1.77 2.34 -5.65
N THR A 125 2.66 1.36 -5.83
CA THR A 125 4.12 1.52 -5.80
C THR A 125 4.70 1.23 -7.18
N ASP A 126 5.96 1.62 -7.38
CA ASP A 126 6.66 1.39 -8.63
C ASP A 126 6.94 -0.12 -8.84
N ALA A 127 7.05 -0.54 -10.10
CA ALA A 127 7.36 -1.92 -10.48
C ALA A 127 8.88 -2.17 -10.44
N ASP A 128 9.52 -1.75 -9.36
CA ASP A 128 10.95 -1.92 -9.11
C ASP A 128 11.22 -2.51 -7.72
N VAL A 129 12.50 -2.67 -7.39
CA VAL A 129 12.95 -3.26 -6.12
C VAL A 129 12.58 -2.40 -4.90
N ASP A 130 12.50 -1.07 -5.07
CA ASP A 130 12.19 -0.15 -3.98
C ASP A 130 10.67 -0.11 -3.73
N GLY A 131 9.87 -0.11 -4.78
CA GLY A 131 8.42 -0.23 -4.72
C GLY A 131 7.97 -1.56 -4.12
N ALA A 132 8.59 -2.68 -4.51
CA ALA A 132 8.36 -3.98 -3.88
C ALA A 132 8.66 -3.97 -2.37
N HIS A 133 9.74 -3.29 -1.97
CA HIS A 133 10.10 -3.14 -0.56
C HIS A 133 9.10 -2.27 0.21
N ILE A 134 8.63 -1.16 -0.37
CA ILE A 134 7.59 -0.30 0.25
C ILE A 134 6.27 -1.06 0.38
N ALA A 135 5.87 -1.81 -0.66
CA ALA A 135 4.69 -2.66 -0.61
C ALA A 135 4.80 -3.70 0.52
N ALA A 136 5.96 -4.36 0.67
CA ALA A 136 6.19 -5.31 1.76
C ALA A 136 6.10 -4.66 3.15
N LEU A 137 6.64 -3.45 3.32
CA LEU A 137 6.55 -2.68 4.56
C LEU A 137 5.10 -2.30 4.90
N LEU A 138 4.33 -1.83 3.91
CA LEU A 138 2.91 -1.51 4.07
C LEU A 138 2.07 -2.75 4.39
N MET A 139 2.27 -3.84 3.66
CA MET A 139 1.58 -5.10 3.93
C MET A 139 1.88 -5.60 5.34
N THR A 140 3.13 -5.51 5.78
CA THR A 140 3.52 -5.84 7.17
C THR A 140 2.84 -4.92 8.18
N PHE A 141 2.74 -3.63 7.89
CA PHE A 141 2.03 -2.67 8.73
C PHE A 141 0.55 -3.03 8.87
N PHE A 142 -0.16 -3.21 7.76
CA PHE A 142 -1.58 -3.57 7.79
C PHE A 142 -1.81 -4.93 8.43
N TYR A 143 -0.95 -5.91 8.15
CA TYR A 143 -1.04 -7.24 8.75
C TYR A 143 -0.89 -7.21 10.27
N THR A 144 0.07 -6.43 10.79
CA THR A 144 0.35 -6.41 12.23
C THR A 144 -0.56 -5.46 13.01
N GLN A 145 -0.94 -4.32 12.43
CA GLN A 145 -1.68 -3.26 13.12
C GLN A 145 -3.16 -3.21 12.79
N MET A 146 -3.58 -3.74 11.63
CA MET A 146 -4.92 -3.55 11.08
C MET A 146 -5.45 -4.83 10.40
N ARG A 147 -5.08 -6.01 10.90
CA ARG A 147 -5.46 -7.30 10.28
C ARG A 147 -6.95 -7.42 9.89
N PRO A 148 -7.93 -6.97 10.70
CA PRO A 148 -9.34 -7.16 10.36
C PRO A 148 -9.78 -6.46 9.06
N MET A 149 -9.11 -5.40 8.60
CA MET A 149 -9.44 -4.81 7.28
C MET A 149 -8.94 -5.67 6.11
N ILE A 150 -7.88 -6.45 6.29
CA ILE A 150 -7.41 -7.41 5.27
C ILE A 150 -8.41 -8.56 5.19
N ASP A 151 -8.83 -9.09 6.34
CA ASP A 151 -9.79 -10.19 6.41
C ASP A 151 -11.16 -9.78 5.83
N ALA A 152 -11.57 -8.52 6.02
CA ALA A 152 -12.76 -7.94 5.40
C ALA A 152 -12.58 -7.58 3.90
N GLY A 153 -11.39 -7.77 3.33
CA GLY A 153 -11.14 -7.61 1.89
C GLY A 153 -10.98 -6.15 1.43
N HIS A 154 -10.50 -5.25 2.29
CA HIS A 154 -10.31 -3.84 1.94
C HIS A 154 -8.91 -3.49 1.40
N LEU A 155 -7.92 -4.39 1.48
CA LEU A 155 -6.55 -4.11 1.03
C LEU A 155 -6.27 -4.66 -0.38
N TYR A 156 -5.66 -3.83 -1.23
CA TYR A 156 -5.37 -4.14 -2.63
C TYR A 156 -3.97 -3.64 -3.03
N LEU A 157 -3.36 -4.29 -4.03
CA LEU A 157 -2.18 -3.81 -4.76
C LEU A 157 -2.61 -3.38 -6.16
N ALA A 158 -2.14 -2.22 -6.61
CA ALA A 158 -2.28 -1.81 -8.01
C ALA A 158 -1.21 -2.49 -8.87
N CYS A 159 -1.60 -2.87 -10.10
CA CYS A 159 -0.69 -3.46 -11.08
C CYS A 159 -0.53 -2.51 -12.27
N PRO A 160 0.41 -1.55 -12.21
CA PRO A 160 0.74 -0.71 -13.37
C PRO A 160 1.28 -1.54 -14.53
N PRO A 161 1.10 -1.09 -15.79
CA PRO A 161 1.68 -1.75 -16.95
C PRO A 161 3.18 -1.49 -17.04
N LEU A 162 3.93 -2.43 -17.61
CA LEU A 162 5.37 -2.28 -17.85
C LEU A 162 5.66 -1.55 -19.15
N TYR A 163 4.80 -1.69 -20.16
CA TYR A 163 5.02 -1.08 -21.46
C TYR A 163 3.77 -0.39 -22.03
N ARG A 164 4.02 0.60 -22.87
CA ARG A 164 3.04 1.22 -23.77
C ARG A 164 3.50 1.05 -25.20
N LEU A 165 2.65 0.46 -26.03
CA LEU A 165 2.89 0.32 -27.46
C LEU A 165 1.93 1.24 -28.21
N THR A 166 2.48 2.08 -29.10
CA THR A 166 1.71 3.06 -29.86
C THR A 166 1.94 2.86 -31.37
N GLN A 167 0.86 2.77 -32.14
CA GLN A 167 0.93 2.72 -33.61
C GLN A 167 -0.17 3.60 -34.22
N GLY A 168 0.23 4.75 -34.77
CA GLY A 168 -0.71 5.77 -35.23
C GLY A 168 -1.58 6.27 -34.08
N ALA A 169 -2.90 6.11 -34.19
CA ALA A 169 -3.86 6.52 -33.16
C ALA A 169 -4.13 5.45 -32.08
N LYS A 170 -3.63 4.22 -32.26
CA LYS A 170 -3.86 3.12 -31.31
C LYS A 170 -2.77 3.11 -30.26
N ARG A 171 -3.18 2.98 -29.00
CA ARG A 171 -2.33 2.79 -27.82
C ARG A 171 -2.79 1.57 -27.06
N ILE A 172 -1.85 0.71 -26.66
CA ILE A 172 -2.12 -0.39 -25.74
C ILE A 172 -1.11 -0.36 -24.61
N TYR A 173 -1.52 -0.94 -23.48
CA TYR A 173 -0.70 -1.11 -22.30
C TYR A 173 -0.57 -2.60 -22.03
N VAL A 174 0.64 -3.05 -21.78
CA VAL A 174 0.95 -4.48 -21.57
C VAL A 174 1.73 -4.64 -20.28
N SER A 175 1.46 -5.75 -19.59
CA SER A 175 1.95 -6.00 -18.24
C SER A 175 3.22 -6.85 -18.20
N ASP A 176 3.54 -7.55 -19.28
CA ASP A 176 4.67 -8.48 -19.34
C ASP A 176 5.36 -8.47 -20.72
N ASP A 177 6.56 -9.06 -20.77
CA ASP A 177 7.40 -9.10 -21.96
C ASP A 177 6.84 -10.02 -23.05
N ALA A 178 6.15 -11.09 -22.69
CA ALA A 178 5.53 -12.02 -23.64
C ALA A 178 4.39 -11.34 -24.43
N GLU A 179 3.53 -10.59 -23.75
CA GLU A 179 2.45 -9.81 -24.34
C GLU A 179 3.03 -8.68 -25.22
N LYS A 180 4.09 -8.01 -24.75
CA LYS A 180 4.82 -7.01 -25.54
C LYS A 180 5.34 -7.61 -26.85
N ASP A 181 6.04 -8.73 -26.81
CA ASP A 181 6.60 -9.38 -28.01
C ASP A 181 5.50 -9.86 -28.97
N MET A 182 4.44 -10.46 -28.45
CA MET A 182 3.27 -10.85 -29.23
C MET A 182 2.68 -9.66 -30.00
N TRP A 183 2.52 -8.49 -29.37
CA TRP A 183 1.98 -7.30 -30.02
C TRP A 183 2.96 -6.65 -31.00
N LEU A 184 4.26 -6.75 -30.75
CA LEU A 184 5.28 -6.30 -31.69
C LEU A 184 5.27 -7.13 -32.98
N GLU A 185 5.08 -8.45 -32.88
CA GLU A 185 4.97 -9.35 -34.05
C GLU A 185 3.66 -9.19 -34.79
N LYS A 186 2.54 -9.20 -34.06
CA LYS A 186 1.18 -9.11 -34.65
C LYS A 186 0.91 -7.75 -35.28
N GLY A 187 1.43 -6.69 -34.66
CA GLY A 187 1.08 -5.32 -34.96
C GLY A 187 -0.26 -4.88 -34.36
N LEU A 188 -0.40 -3.58 -34.16
CA LEU A 188 -1.61 -2.96 -33.59
C LEU A 188 -2.66 -2.67 -34.66
N GLY A 189 -2.32 -2.86 -35.94
CA GLY A 189 -3.16 -2.51 -37.09
C GLY A 189 -3.25 -1.00 -37.34
N GLY A 190 -2.24 -0.24 -36.91
CA GLY A 190 -2.07 1.18 -37.23
C GLY A 190 -1.10 1.39 -38.41
N LYS A 191 -1.01 2.63 -38.90
CA LYS A 191 0.00 3.00 -39.90
C LYS A 191 1.31 3.38 -39.21
N GLY A 192 2.44 2.93 -39.75
CA GLY A 192 3.79 3.29 -39.27
C GLY A 192 4.42 2.26 -38.35
N LYS A 193 5.62 2.59 -37.84
CA LYS A 193 6.34 1.76 -36.86
C LYS A 193 5.66 1.83 -35.49
N ILE A 194 5.77 0.76 -34.72
CA ILE A 194 5.31 0.73 -33.33
C ILE A 194 6.34 1.47 -32.48
N ASP A 195 5.88 2.46 -31.73
CA ASP A 195 6.65 3.14 -30.70
C ASP A 195 6.47 2.41 -29.37
N LEU A 196 7.57 1.95 -28.78
CA LEU A 196 7.59 1.20 -27.53
C LEU A 196 8.16 2.10 -26.43
N GLN A 197 7.37 2.34 -25.39
CA GLN A 197 7.81 2.99 -24.17
C GLN A 197 7.74 1.99 -23.01
N ARG A 198 8.86 1.80 -22.30
CA ARG A 198 8.90 1.07 -21.02
C ARG A 198 8.72 2.07 -19.88
N PHE A 199 7.85 1.76 -18.93
CA PHE A 199 7.71 2.51 -17.69
C PHE A 199 8.63 1.89 -16.64
N LYS A 200 9.51 2.68 -16.04
CA LYS A 200 10.34 2.22 -14.91
C LYS A 200 9.71 2.54 -13.56
N GLY A 201 8.87 3.57 -13.51
CA GLY A 201 8.16 3.98 -12.32
C GLY A 201 6.90 4.77 -12.66
N LEU A 202 6.00 4.90 -11.70
CA LEU A 202 4.72 5.59 -11.83
C LEU A 202 4.91 7.08 -12.12
N GLY A 203 6.04 7.66 -11.70
CA GLY A 203 6.40 9.06 -11.98
C GLY A 203 6.66 9.36 -13.46
N GLU A 204 6.92 8.35 -14.29
CA GLU A 204 7.10 8.51 -15.74
C GLU A 204 5.76 8.52 -16.49
N MET A 205 4.67 8.15 -15.81
CA MET A 205 3.32 8.16 -16.37
C MET A 205 2.69 9.54 -16.21
N ASP A 206 2.15 10.07 -17.31
CA ASP A 206 1.29 11.25 -17.23
C ASP A 206 -0.06 10.89 -16.57
N ALA A 207 -0.84 11.91 -16.22
CA ALA A 207 -2.13 11.71 -15.56
C ALA A 207 -3.14 10.92 -16.40
N LYS A 208 -3.03 10.95 -17.74
CA LYS A 208 -3.93 10.22 -18.62
C LYS A 208 -3.60 8.73 -18.63
N ASP A 209 -2.32 8.41 -18.76
CA ASP A 209 -1.80 7.05 -18.74
C ASP A 209 -2.09 6.39 -17.39
N LEU A 210 -1.81 7.08 -16.28
CA LEU A 210 -2.13 6.58 -14.95
C LEU A 210 -3.64 6.36 -14.75
N LYS A 211 -4.47 7.28 -15.27
CA LYS A 211 -5.92 7.12 -15.21
C LYS A 211 -6.38 5.86 -15.93
N GLU A 212 -6.00 5.72 -17.20
CA GLU A 212 -6.46 4.61 -18.06
C GLU A 212 -5.93 3.24 -17.62
N THR A 213 -4.86 3.18 -16.83
CA THR A 213 -4.16 1.92 -16.54
C THR A 213 -4.30 1.45 -15.10
N THR A 214 -4.23 2.35 -14.12
CA THR A 214 -4.19 1.98 -12.69
C THR A 214 -5.35 2.52 -11.88
N MET A 215 -5.96 3.64 -12.29
CA MET A 215 -6.98 4.30 -11.46
C MET A 215 -8.42 4.06 -11.94
N ASP A 216 -8.67 3.94 -13.24
CA ASP A 216 -10.01 3.73 -13.78
C ASP A 216 -10.53 2.31 -13.42
N PRO A 217 -11.65 2.20 -12.68
CA PRO A 217 -12.21 0.91 -12.29
C PRO A 217 -12.56 -0.03 -13.44
N THR A 218 -12.76 0.49 -14.65
CA THR A 218 -13.17 -0.31 -15.82
C THR A 218 -12.01 -0.99 -16.54
N THR A 219 -10.79 -0.46 -16.40
CA THR A 219 -9.61 -0.92 -17.14
C THR A 219 -8.48 -1.41 -16.23
N ARG A 220 -8.41 -0.94 -14.99
CA ARG A 220 -7.32 -1.27 -14.07
C ARG A 220 -7.33 -2.75 -13.64
N LYS A 221 -6.16 -3.23 -13.27
CA LYS A 221 -5.96 -4.52 -12.58
C LYS A 221 -5.57 -4.26 -11.12
N LEU A 222 -6.30 -4.88 -10.20
CA LEU A 222 -6.00 -4.85 -8.77
C LEU A 222 -5.85 -6.28 -8.25
N ILE A 223 -4.84 -6.52 -7.42
CA ILE A 223 -4.70 -7.76 -6.65
C ILE A 223 -5.29 -7.52 -5.27
N ARG A 224 -6.31 -8.29 -4.89
CA ARG A 224 -6.85 -8.24 -3.52
C ARG A 224 -5.94 -9.03 -2.59
N VAL A 225 -5.46 -8.38 -1.53
CA VAL A 225 -4.66 -9.03 -0.50
C VAL A 225 -5.59 -9.80 0.43
N THR A 226 -5.35 -11.09 0.57
CA THR A 226 -6.06 -11.98 1.50
C THR A 226 -5.06 -12.77 2.30
N VAL A 227 -5.37 -13.05 3.55
CA VAL A 227 -4.56 -13.99 4.33
C VAL A 227 -5.24 -15.33 4.30
N GLN A 228 -4.63 -16.28 3.59
CA GLN A 228 -4.98 -17.68 3.60
C GLN A 228 -3.84 -18.44 4.26
N GLU A 229 -4.16 -19.23 5.26
CA GLU A 229 -3.19 -20.03 5.99
C GLU A 229 -3.63 -21.49 5.96
N ASP A 230 -2.75 -22.37 5.49
CA ASP A 230 -2.96 -23.82 5.58
C ASP A 230 -2.79 -24.29 7.02
N THR A 231 -1.87 -23.65 7.74
CA THR A 231 -1.61 -23.87 9.18
C THR A 231 -1.71 -22.55 9.93
N PRO A 232 -2.47 -22.48 11.06
CA PRO A 232 -2.59 -21.26 11.84
C PRO A 232 -1.23 -20.67 12.22
N GLY A 233 -1.03 -19.38 11.90
CA GLY A 233 0.18 -18.65 12.23
C GLY A 233 1.29 -18.70 11.16
N GLN A 234 1.10 -19.45 10.07
CA GLN A 234 2.09 -19.57 8.99
C GLN A 234 2.49 -18.19 8.40
N THR A 235 1.52 -17.31 8.14
CA THR A 235 1.81 -15.97 7.61
C THR A 235 2.52 -15.13 8.66
N GLY A 236 2.15 -15.26 9.93
CA GLY A 236 2.81 -14.59 11.05
C GLY A 236 4.28 -14.97 11.17
N ASP A 237 4.59 -16.26 11.07
CA ASP A 237 5.96 -16.76 11.13
C ASP A 237 6.80 -16.30 9.94
N LEU A 238 6.22 -16.22 8.75
CA LEU A 238 6.90 -15.69 7.58
C LEU A 238 7.20 -14.19 7.72
N VAL A 239 6.21 -13.42 8.19
CA VAL A 239 6.36 -11.99 8.47
C VAL A 239 7.45 -11.76 9.53
N GLU A 240 7.50 -12.56 10.61
CA GLU A 240 8.56 -12.46 11.63
C GLU A 240 9.93 -12.86 11.07
N ARG A 241 10.03 -13.92 10.27
CA ARG A 241 11.29 -14.33 9.63
C ARG A 241 11.86 -13.25 8.72
N LEU A 242 11.01 -12.61 7.90
CA LEU A 242 11.44 -11.61 6.93
C LEU A 242 11.63 -10.22 7.57
N MET A 243 10.70 -9.79 8.43
CA MET A 243 10.64 -8.41 8.92
C MET A 243 11.09 -8.25 10.37
N GLY A 244 11.38 -9.35 11.07
CA GLY A 244 11.80 -9.36 12.47
C GLY A 244 13.25 -8.92 12.69
N LYS A 245 13.70 -9.07 13.95
CA LYS A 245 15.00 -8.56 14.42
C LYS A 245 16.17 -9.51 14.20
N LYS A 246 15.92 -10.77 13.83
CA LYS A 246 16.96 -11.81 13.68
C LYS A 246 17.44 -11.87 12.22
N PRO A 247 18.59 -11.28 11.86
CA PRO A 247 19.08 -11.28 10.49
C PRO A 247 19.43 -12.70 10.00
N GLU A 248 19.77 -13.62 10.89
CA GLU A 248 20.17 -14.99 10.56
C GLU A 248 19.00 -15.76 9.93
N LEU A 249 17.79 -15.60 10.47
CA LEU A 249 16.58 -16.25 9.94
C LEU A 249 16.20 -15.71 8.57
N ARG A 250 16.34 -14.39 8.37
CA ARG A 250 16.12 -13.76 7.07
C ARG A 250 17.13 -14.28 6.04
N TYR A 251 18.41 -14.33 6.43
CA TYR A 251 19.47 -14.81 5.56
C TYR A 251 19.25 -16.27 5.14
N GLN A 252 18.92 -17.13 6.10
CA GLN A 252 18.58 -18.53 5.83
C GLN A 252 17.41 -18.64 4.83
N TYR A 253 16.33 -17.90 5.07
CA TYR A 253 15.18 -17.91 4.16
C TYR A 253 15.56 -17.47 2.74
N ILE A 254 16.37 -16.40 2.62
CA ILE A 254 16.84 -15.94 1.31
C ILE A 254 17.69 -17.02 0.63
N GLN A 255 18.61 -17.68 1.35
CA GLN A 255 19.42 -18.75 0.77
C GLN A 255 18.61 -19.95 0.30
N GLU A 256 17.62 -20.38 1.10
CA GLU A 256 16.74 -21.51 0.76
C GLU A 256 15.87 -21.23 -0.48
N ASN A 257 15.49 -19.96 -0.69
CA ASN A 257 14.59 -19.57 -1.76
C ASN A 257 15.30 -18.94 -2.98
N ALA A 258 16.58 -18.57 -2.87
CA ALA A 258 17.32 -17.89 -3.94
C ALA A 258 17.45 -18.73 -5.22
N GLN A 259 17.44 -20.07 -5.12
CA GLN A 259 17.51 -20.96 -6.28
C GLN A 259 16.17 -21.16 -7.00
N PHE A 260 15.04 -20.82 -6.37
CA PHE A 260 13.71 -20.92 -6.99
C PHE A 260 13.30 -19.64 -7.74
N VAL A 261 14.17 -18.63 -7.75
CA VAL A 261 13.96 -17.39 -8.49
C VAL A 261 14.56 -17.54 -9.89
N GLU A 262 14.04 -18.50 -10.67
CA GLU A 262 14.34 -18.62 -12.11
C GLU A 262 13.39 -17.73 -12.96
N GLU A 263 12.31 -17.22 -12.36
CA GLU A 263 11.38 -16.24 -12.93
C GLU A 263 11.35 -14.95 -12.08
N LEU A 264 12.44 -14.18 -12.12
CA LEU A 264 12.29 -12.73 -12.01
C LEU A 264 11.96 -12.27 -13.42
N ASP A 265 10.74 -11.78 -13.65
CA ASP A 265 10.35 -11.16 -14.92
C ASP A 265 11.46 -10.18 -15.38
N VAL A 266 12.20 -10.57 -16.42
CA VAL A 266 13.22 -9.78 -17.13
C VAL A 266 12.55 -8.91 -18.17
#